data_AF-R7F115-F1
#
_entry.id   AF-R7F115-F1
#
_cell.length_a   1.000
_cell.length_b   1.000
_cell.length_c   1.000
_cell.angle_alpha   90.00
_cell.angle_beta   90.00
_cell.angle_gamma   90.00
#
_symmetry.space_group_name_H-M   'P 1'
#
loop_
_entity.id
_entity.type
_entity.pdbx_description
1 polymer ?
#
loop_
_entity_poly.entity_id
_entity_poly.type
_entity_poly.pdbx_seq_one_letter_code
_entity_poly.pdbx_strand_id
1 'polypeptide(L)'
;MRIFKTRSISTEACKKGRVSVGGSTVKPSRTIKPGDVIDVRKPPVTYTFRVKALAENRLGARLVPEYLENITPKEQYDMLEMVRISGFVDRRKGLGRPTKREGREMAAFRQQSGEDFFLPFDDDDDDLEEDDE
;
A
#
# COMPACT_ATOMS: atom_id res chain seq x y z
N MET A 1 25.36 -2.93 -9.64
CA MET A 1 24.42 -3.12 -8.50
C MET A 1 22.96 -3.03 -8.94
N ARG A 2 22.06 -3.76 -8.27
CA ARG A 2 20.61 -3.81 -8.58
C ARG A 2 19.74 -3.24 -7.43
N ILE A 3 19.93 -1.97 -7.08
CA ILE A 3 19.08 -1.29 -6.07
C ILE A 3 17.76 -0.80 -6.70
N PHE A 4 17.83 -0.31 -7.94
CA PHE A 4 16.70 0.14 -8.74
C PHE A 4 16.62 -0.64 -10.06
N LYS A 5 15.42 -0.66 -10.66
CA LYS A 5 15.18 -1.39 -11.91
C LYS A 5 15.86 -0.73 -13.11
N THR A 6 15.91 0.59 -13.19
CA THR A 6 16.52 1.33 -14.32
C THR A 6 17.38 2.50 -13.83
N ARG A 7 18.27 3.01 -14.70
CA ARG A 7 19.10 4.19 -14.38
C ARG A 7 18.22 5.44 -14.17
N SER A 8 17.18 5.64 -14.97
CA SER A 8 16.27 6.78 -14.84
C SER A 8 15.57 6.82 -13.47
N ILE A 9 15.13 5.67 -12.95
CA ILE A 9 14.52 5.59 -11.61
C ILE A 9 15.54 5.97 -10.53
N SER A 10 16.80 5.52 -10.66
CA SER A 10 17.86 5.95 -9.74
C SER A 10 18.07 7.46 -9.78
N THR A 11 18.12 8.05 -10.98
CA THR A 11 18.30 9.49 -11.16
C THR A 11 17.15 10.28 -10.54
N GLU A 12 15.90 9.83 -10.74
CA GLU A 12 14.74 10.42 -10.09
C GLU A 12 14.77 10.30 -8.57
N ALA A 13 15.19 9.15 -8.04
CA ALA A 13 15.31 8.94 -6.61
C ALA A 13 16.33 9.90 -5.98
N CYS A 14 17.49 10.11 -6.63
CA CYS A 14 18.46 11.11 -6.21
C CYS A 14 17.89 12.54 -6.29
N LYS A 15 17.19 12.89 -7.39
CA LYS A 15 16.54 14.20 -7.54
C LYS A 15 15.48 14.47 -6.47
N LYS A 16 14.72 13.44 -6.08
CA LYS A 16 13.70 13.48 -5.02
C LYS A 16 14.29 13.44 -3.60
N GLY A 17 15.62 13.44 -3.46
CA GLY A 17 16.28 13.37 -2.16
C GLY A 17 16.06 12.05 -1.41
N ARG A 18 15.78 10.96 -2.13
CA ARG A 18 15.59 9.62 -1.56
C ARG A 18 16.88 8.82 -1.44
N VAL A 19 17.99 9.37 -1.91
CA VAL A 19 19.31 8.73 -1.87
C VAL A 19 20.29 9.67 -1.19
N SER A 20 20.95 9.14 -0.17
CA SER A 20 21.96 9.85 0.62
C SER A 20 23.25 9.04 0.61
N VAL A 21 24.40 9.72 0.70
CA VAL A 21 25.70 9.07 0.88
C VAL A 21 26.34 9.68 2.12
N GLY A 22 26.67 8.85 3.12
CA GLY A 22 27.22 9.30 4.39
C GLY A 22 26.34 10.34 5.11
N GLY A 23 25.02 10.17 5.05
CA GLY A 23 24.05 11.07 5.70
C GLY A 23 23.72 12.36 4.92
N SER A 24 24.38 12.64 3.79
CA SER A 24 24.09 13.82 2.96
C SER A 24 23.35 13.45 1.67
N THR A 25 22.32 14.21 1.31
CA THR A 25 21.61 14.04 0.02
C THR A 25 22.53 14.38 -1.14
N VAL A 26 22.61 13.50 -2.15
CA VAL A 26 23.56 13.65 -3.26
C VAL A 26 22.88 13.89 -4.61
N LYS A 27 23.59 14.61 -5.48
CA LYS A 27 23.23 14.73 -6.90
C LYS A 27 23.48 13.39 -7.63
N PRO A 28 22.71 13.07 -8.70
CA PRO A 28 22.90 11.83 -9.45
C PRO A 28 24.30 11.66 -10.08
N SER A 29 25.00 12.76 -10.35
CA SER A 29 26.34 12.78 -10.95
C SER A 29 27.47 12.60 -9.93
N ARG A 30 27.15 12.38 -8.64
CA ARG A 30 28.15 12.19 -7.61
C ARG A 30 28.92 10.89 -7.83
N THR A 31 30.25 10.97 -7.88
CA THR A 31 31.13 9.80 -7.88
C THR A 31 31.12 9.11 -6.51
N ILE A 32 31.04 7.79 -6.54
CA ILE A 32 31.01 6.91 -5.36
C ILE A 32 32.38 6.23 -5.23
N LYS A 33 32.84 5.99 -4.00
CA LYS A 33 34.06 5.25 -3.70
C LYS A 33 33.75 3.95 -2.93
N PRO A 34 34.61 2.93 -3.02
CA PRO A 34 34.57 1.80 -2.10
C PRO A 34 34.65 2.29 -0.64
N GLY A 35 33.84 1.71 0.23
CA GLY A 35 33.68 2.13 1.63
C GLY A 35 32.52 3.10 1.87
N ASP A 36 31.98 3.75 0.83
CA ASP A 36 30.85 4.65 0.99
C ASP A 36 29.61 3.91 1.50
N VAL A 37 28.87 4.59 2.39
CA VAL A 37 27.58 4.14 2.90
C VAL A 37 26.48 4.90 2.18
N ILE A 38 25.59 4.15 1.53
CA ILE A 38 24.48 4.68 0.73
C ILE A 38 23.17 4.35 1.44
N ASP A 39 22.40 5.39 1.75
CA ASP A 39 21.05 5.27 2.27
C ASP A 39 20.04 5.47 1.15
N VAL A 40 19.08 4.54 1.05
CA VAL A 40 18.05 4.54 0.01
C VAL A 40 16.69 4.47 0.67
N ARG A 41 15.99 5.61 0.67
CA ARG A 41 14.67 5.77 1.25
C ARG A 41 13.60 5.22 0.30
N LYS A 42 12.96 4.12 0.70
CA LYS A 42 11.82 3.49 0.03
C LYS A 42 10.69 3.36 1.05
N PRO A 43 9.85 4.40 1.21
CA PRO A 43 8.81 4.44 2.23
C PRO A 43 8.01 3.14 2.28
N PRO A 44 7.81 2.54 3.47
CA PRO A 44 8.11 3.08 4.80
C PRO A 44 9.57 2.93 5.26
N VAL A 45 10.39 2.16 4.54
CA VAL A 45 11.72 1.72 4.99
C VAL A 45 12.85 2.58 4.43
N THR A 46 13.95 2.70 5.17
CA THR A 46 15.24 3.17 4.64
C THR A 46 16.24 2.02 4.62
N TYR A 47 16.73 1.70 3.42
CA TYR A 47 17.73 0.65 3.23
C TYR A 47 19.12 1.27 3.24
N THR A 48 20.03 0.71 4.02
CA THR A 48 21.42 1.18 4.11
C THR A 48 22.35 0.12 3.54
N PHE A 49 23.24 0.55 2.65
CA PHE A 49 24.18 -0.33 1.96
C PHE A 49 25.60 0.22 2.04
N ARG A 50 26.57 -0.67 2.23
CA ARG A 50 28.00 -0.35 2.13
C ARG A 50 28.55 -0.82 0.80
N VAL A 51 29.30 0.03 0.12
CA VAL A 51 29.95 -0.29 -1.15
C VAL A 51 31.27 -1.02 -0.87
N LYS A 52 31.42 -2.27 -1.35
CA LYS A 52 32.68 -3.03 -1.26
C LYS A 52 33.58 -2.76 -2.45
N ALA A 53 33.02 -2.77 -3.65
CA ALA A 53 33.75 -2.52 -4.90
C ALA A 53 32.83 -1.86 -5.94
N LEU A 54 33.45 -1.24 -6.94
CA LEU A 54 32.76 -0.65 -8.07
C LEU A 54 32.77 -1.62 -9.26
N ALA A 55 31.62 -1.78 -9.90
CA ALA A 55 31.48 -2.56 -11.13
C ALA A 55 31.16 -1.61 -12.28
N GLU A 56 31.81 -1.81 -13.42
CA GLU A 56 31.60 -1.00 -14.63
C GLU A 56 30.22 -1.30 -15.26
N ASN A 57 29.81 -2.56 -15.21
CA ASN A 57 28.57 -3.05 -15.80
C ASN A 57 27.51 -3.44 -14.76
N ARG A 58 26.25 -3.51 -15.21
CA ARG A 58 25.14 -3.95 -14.36
C ARG A 58 25.18 -5.47 -14.17
N LEU A 59 25.68 -5.90 -13.02
CA LEU A 59 25.80 -7.31 -12.66
C LEU A 59 24.43 -8.03 -12.45
N GLY A 60 24.46 -9.34 -12.65
CA GLY A 60 23.38 -10.26 -12.28
C GLY A 60 23.17 -10.32 -10.76
N ALA A 61 21.98 -10.75 -10.32
CA ALA A 61 21.59 -10.69 -8.90
C ALA A 61 22.55 -11.46 -7.97
N ARG A 62 23.07 -12.61 -8.42
CA ARG A 62 23.95 -13.47 -7.64
C ARG A 62 25.26 -12.81 -7.23
N LEU A 63 25.80 -11.94 -8.09
CA LEU A 63 27.08 -11.25 -7.86
C LEU A 63 26.91 -9.92 -7.10
N VAL A 64 25.68 -9.45 -6.86
CA VAL A 64 25.46 -8.17 -6.16
C VAL A 64 26.02 -8.14 -4.73
N PRO A 65 25.88 -9.21 -3.91
CA PRO A 65 26.39 -9.21 -2.53
C PRO A 65 27.92 -9.06 -2.40
N GLU A 66 28.68 -9.45 -3.43
CA GLU A 66 30.14 -9.31 -3.46
C GLU A 66 30.57 -7.84 -3.55
N TYR A 67 29.77 -7.02 -4.25
CA TYR A 67 30.06 -5.60 -4.48
C TYR A 67 29.32 -4.68 -3.50
N LEU A 68 28.16 -5.10 -2.99
CA LEU A 68 27.28 -4.32 -2.11
C LEU A 68 26.93 -5.15 -0.87
N GLU A 69 27.26 -4.62 0.29
CA GLU A 69 26.87 -5.19 1.57
C GLU A 69 25.61 -4.49 2.09
N ASN A 70 24.61 -5.27 2.48
CA ASN A 70 23.42 -4.72 3.12
C ASN A 70 23.67 -4.62 4.63
N ILE A 71 23.65 -3.39 5.14
CA ILE A 71 23.81 -3.07 6.56
C ILE A 71 22.54 -2.40 7.12
N THR A 72 21.38 -2.66 6.49
CA THR A 72 20.09 -2.11 6.91
C THR A 72 19.79 -2.58 8.33
N PRO A 73 19.52 -1.66 9.27
CA PRO A 73 19.26 -2.03 10.66
C PRO A 73 17.97 -2.85 10.79
N LYS A 74 17.92 -3.74 11.79
CA LYS A 74 16.79 -4.66 11.98
C LYS A 74 15.47 -3.93 12.21
N GLU A 75 15.49 -2.80 12.91
CA GLU A 75 14.34 -1.93 13.17
C GLU A 75 13.59 -1.51 11.90
N GLN A 76 14.33 -1.33 10.80
CA GLN A 76 13.76 -0.95 9.51
C GLN A 76 12.99 -2.12 8.85
N TYR A 77 13.40 -3.37 9.11
CA TYR A 77 12.67 -4.55 8.70
C TYR A 77 11.43 -4.77 9.56
N ASP A 78 11.52 -4.53 10.86
CA ASP A 78 10.39 -4.63 11.77
C ASP A 78 9.29 -3.62 11.39
N MET A 79 9.67 -2.39 11.00
CA MET A 79 8.74 -1.40 10.47
C MET A 79 8.04 -1.86 9.18
N LEU A 80 8.77 -2.56 8.29
CA LEU A 80 8.18 -3.13 7.08
C LEU A 80 7.15 -4.22 7.42
N GLU A 81 7.48 -5.07 8.40
CA GLU A 81 6.60 -6.13 8.86
C GLU A 81 5.35 -5.55 9.53
N MET A 82 5.49 -4.56 10.39
CA MET A 82 4.37 -3.84 11.01
C MET A 82 3.44 -3.25 9.95
N VAL A 83 3.98 -2.54 8.95
CA VAL A 83 3.17 -1.97 7.86
C VAL A 83 2.52 -3.05 7.01
N ARG A 84 3.19 -4.19 6.80
CA ARG A 84 2.59 -5.33 6.10
C ARG A 84 1.41 -5.88 6.88
N ILE A 85 1.56 -6.10 8.18
CA ILE A 85 0.49 -6.59 9.06
C ILE A 85 -0.67 -5.59 9.12
N SER A 86 -0.39 -4.29 9.25
CA SER A 86 -1.42 -3.23 9.30
C SER A 86 -2.02 -2.91 7.93
N GLY A 87 -1.31 -3.16 6.83
CA GLY A 87 -1.84 -3.01 5.47
C GLY A 87 -2.88 -4.07 5.14
N PHE A 88 -2.81 -5.22 5.81
CA PHE A 88 -3.89 -6.19 5.93
C PHE A 88 -4.79 -5.87 7.13
N VAL A 89 -5.16 -4.60 7.34
CA VAL A 89 -6.48 -4.33 7.93
C VAL A 89 -7.47 -4.78 6.87
N ASP A 90 -7.69 -6.09 6.83
CA ASP A 90 -8.95 -6.67 6.44
C ASP A 90 -9.98 -5.83 7.20
N ARG A 91 -10.69 -4.93 6.50
CA ARG A 91 -11.90 -4.37 7.10
C ARG A 91 -12.64 -5.62 7.53
N ARG A 92 -12.81 -5.85 8.84
CA ARG A 92 -13.69 -6.92 9.29
C ARG A 92 -14.99 -6.70 8.52
N LYS A 93 -15.29 -7.64 7.64
CA LYS A 93 -16.53 -7.66 6.88
C LYS A 93 -17.66 -7.36 7.87
N GLY A 94 -18.41 -6.29 7.64
CA GLY A 94 -19.53 -5.90 8.50
C GLY A 94 -19.37 -4.65 9.38
N LEU A 95 -18.29 -3.87 9.33
CA LEU A 95 -18.20 -2.57 10.05
C LEU A 95 -18.93 -1.40 9.33
N GLY A 96 -19.83 -1.69 8.40
CA GLY A 96 -20.57 -0.68 7.63
C GLY A 96 -21.32 -1.26 6.44
N ARG A 97 -21.42 -0.49 5.34
CA ARG A 97 -22.15 -0.89 4.12
C ARG A 97 -21.73 -2.29 3.66
N PRO A 98 -22.68 -3.21 3.43
CA PRO A 98 -22.42 -4.57 2.99
C PRO A 98 -21.54 -4.60 1.74
N THR A 99 -20.66 -5.59 1.66
CA THR A 99 -19.93 -5.87 0.43
C THR A 99 -20.88 -6.38 -0.65
N LYS A 100 -20.49 -6.30 -1.93
CA LYS A 100 -21.32 -6.74 -3.06
C LYS A 100 -21.79 -8.20 -2.94
N ARG A 101 -21.01 -9.06 -2.27
CA ARG A 101 -21.38 -10.46 -2.01
C ARG A 101 -22.43 -10.56 -0.91
N GLU A 102 -22.21 -9.91 0.22
CA GLU A 102 -23.15 -9.88 1.36
C GLU A 102 -24.48 -9.22 0.97
N GLY A 103 -24.46 -8.18 0.12
CA GLY A 103 -25.67 -7.57 -0.42
C GLY A 103 -26.50 -8.53 -1.28
N ARG A 104 -25.85 -9.44 -2.02
CA ARG A 104 -26.56 -10.50 -2.78
C ARG A 104 -27.09 -11.60 -1.86
N GLU A 105 -26.32 -11.98 -0.84
CA GLU A 105 -26.74 -12.97 0.15
C GLU A 105 -27.94 -12.45 0.97
N MET A 106 -27.95 -11.18 1.38
CA MET A 106 -29.10 -10.56 2.04
C MET A 106 -30.31 -10.39 1.11
N ALA A 107 -30.09 -10.06 -0.17
CA ALA A 107 -31.19 -9.98 -1.14
C ALA A 107 -31.81 -11.36 -1.39
N ALA A 108 -30.98 -12.41 -1.53
CA ALA A 108 -31.44 -13.79 -1.66
C ALA A 108 -32.17 -14.27 -0.39
N PHE A 109 -31.65 -13.93 0.79
CA PHE A 109 -32.30 -14.24 2.06
C PHE A 109 -33.65 -13.54 2.19
N ARG A 110 -33.76 -12.24 1.86
CA ARG A 110 -35.04 -11.50 1.81
C ARG A 110 -36.04 -12.04 0.79
N GLN A 111 -35.56 -12.67 -0.27
CA GLN A 111 -36.43 -13.26 -1.29
C GLN A 111 -36.88 -14.68 -0.90
N GLN A 112 -36.10 -15.37 -0.07
CA GLN A 112 -36.41 -16.70 0.44
C GLN A 112 -37.26 -16.66 1.72
N SER A 113 -37.00 -15.68 2.59
CA SER A 113 -37.85 -15.27 3.69
C SER A 113 -38.95 -14.38 3.11
N GLY A 114 -40.08 -14.95 2.69
CA GLY A 114 -41.20 -14.21 2.09
C GLY A 114 -41.84 -13.20 3.04
N GLU A 115 -41.13 -12.11 3.31
CA GLU A 115 -41.60 -10.95 4.05
C GLU A 115 -41.77 -9.80 3.06
N ASP A 116 -42.71 -10.00 2.13
CA ASP A 116 -43.57 -8.88 1.73
C ASP A 116 -44.39 -8.55 2.98
N PHE A 117 -43.85 -7.70 3.84
CA PHE A 117 -44.63 -7.04 4.89
C PHE A 117 -45.53 -6.01 4.20
N PHE A 118 -46.53 -6.52 3.48
CA PHE A 118 -47.67 -5.77 2.99
C PHE A 118 -48.39 -5.26 4.24
N LEU A 119 -48.13 -4.00 4.60
CA LEU A 119 -48.90 -3.30 5.62
C LEU A 119 -50.31 -3.06 5.04
N PRO A 120 -51.37 -3.66 5.61
CA PRO A 120 -52.75 -3.37 5.19
C PRO A 120 -53.23 -2.05 5.81
N PHE A 121 -52.45 -0.98 5.72
CA PHE A 121 -52.77 0.32 6.32
C PHE A 121 -52.88 1.43 5.26
N ASP A 122 -53.35 1.11 4.05
CA ASP A 122 -53.59 2.15 3.04
C ASP A 122 -54.80 1.83 2.13
N ASP A 123 -55.83 1.14 2.65
CA ASP A 123 -57.04 0.82 1.87
C ASP A 123 -58.38 0.95 2.63
N ASP A 124 -58.44 1.58 3.81
CA ASP A 124 -59.74 1.84 4.49
C ASP A 124 -59.70 3.17 5.27
N ASP A 125 -60.79 3.95 5.18
CA ASP A 125 -61.12 5.30 5.74
C ASP A 125 -60.55 6.51 4.95
N ASP A 126 -61.32 7.39 4.31
CA ASP A 126 -62.57 8.04 4.76
C ASP A 126 -63.46 8.42 3.55
N ASP A 127 -64.64 7.80 3.48
CA ASP A 127 -65.76 8.14 2.60
C ASP A 127 -66.69 9.10 3.37
N LEU A 128 -66.33 10.39 3.44
CA LEU A 128 -67.17 11.42 4.07
C LEU A 128 -67.94 12.20 3.00
N GLU A 129 -69.14 11.72 2.70
CA GLU A 129 -70.25 12.58 2.29
C GLU A 129 -70.59 13.54 3.44
N GLU A 130 -70.61 14.84 3.17
CA GLU A 130 -71.48 15.78 3.89
C GLU A 130 -71.92 16.91 2.94
N ASP A 131 -73.24 17.03 2.83
CA ASP A 131 -74.05 17.94 2.01
C ASP A 131 -73.93 19.44 2.40
N ASP A 132 -74.53 20.27 1.54
CA ASP A 132 -75.03 21.65 1.70
C ASP A 132 -74.08 22.85 1.45
N GLU A 133 -74.21 23.53 0.29
CA GLU A 133 -75.13 24.67 0.01
C GLU A 133 -75.12 25.09 -1.47
#